data_AF-F8AJZ7-F1
#
_entry.id   AF-F8AJZ7-F1
#
_cell.length_a   1.000
_cell.length_b   1.000
_cell.length_c   1.000
_cell.angle_alpha   90.00
_cell.angle_beta   90.00
_cell.angle_gamma   90.00
#
_symmetry.space_group_name_H-M   'P 1'
#
loop_
_entity.id
_entity.type
_entity.pdbx_description
1 polymer ?
#
loop_
_entity_poly.entity_id
_entity_poly.type
_entity_poly.pdbx_seq_one_letter_code
_entity_poly.pdbx_strand_id
1 'polypeptide(L)'
;MPPERLDFKKYGKNLDFWTFLEHAYEKDLKLDLGHFIILCILLEVNKTYAKLIEEFGKKKARKILEEKGIFSKNSDYISGEYLKKYINRESRGAVHSRIKDLKSLGFEIHTKPGFLGGYKLLKTPEWFK
;
A
#
# COMPACT_ATOMS: atom_id res chain seq x y z
N MET A 1 -8.57 -11.62 -16.29
CA MET A 1 -8.20 -12.44 -15.11
C MET A 1 -8.51 -11.63 -13.87
N PRO A 2 -9.37 -12.13 -12.95
CA PRO A 2 -9.44 -11.55 -11.62
C PRO A 2 -8.04 -11.67 -10.98
N PRO A 3 -7.60 -10.70 -10.17
CA PRO A 3 -6.36 -10.88 -9.41
C PRO A 3 -6.49 -12.19 -8.63
N GLU A 4 -5.47 -13.06 -8.73
CA GLU A 4 -5.35 -14.24 -7.86
C GLU A 4 -5.73 -13.79 -6.44
N ARG A 5 -6.71 -14.48 -5.84
CA ARG A 5 -7.23 -14.14 -4.51
C ARG A 5 -6.03 -13.81 -3.62
N LEU A 6 -5.99 -12.58 -3.08
CA LEU A 6 -4.98 -12.17 -2.13
C LEU A 6 -4.93 -13.23 -1.03
N ASP A 7 -3.92 -14.09 -1.05
CA ASP A 7 -3.72 -15.09 -0.03
C ASP A 7 -3.14 -14.41 1.20
N PHE A 8 -4.01 -13.93 2.09
CA PHE A 8 -3.63 -13.25 3.32
C PHE A 8 -2.64 -14.06 4.18
N LYS A 9 -2.57 -15.40 4.02
CA LYS A 9 -1.57 -16.24 4.71
C LYS A 9 -0.14 -16.01 4.19
N LYS A 10 0.03 -15.59 2.93
CA LYS A 10 1.34 -15.22 2.35
C LYS A 10 1.87 -13.88 2.85
N TYR A 11 1.02 -13.00 3.39
CA TYR A 11 1.39 -11.64 3.81
C TYR A 11 1.99 -11.58 5.23
N GLY A 12 2.17 -12.72 5.90
CA GLY A 12 3.29 -12.94 6.83
C GLY A 12 3.38 -12.04 8.06
N LYS A 13 2.28 -11.40 8.46
CA LYS A 13 2.11 -10.84 9.80
C LYS A 13 0.76 -11.32 10.32
N ASN A 14 0.72 -11.79 11.56
CA ASN A 14 -0.53 -11.83 12.33
C ASN A 14 -0.95 -10.37 12.54
N LEU A 15 -1.43 -9.73 11.48
CA LEU A 15 -1.99 -8.40 11.55
C LEU A 15 -3.14 -8.50 12.53
N ASP A 16 -3.02 -7.81 13.66
CA ASP A 16 -4.10 -7.72 14.62
C ASP A 16 -5.23 -6.89 14.01
N PHE A 17 -6.06 -7.60 13.24
CA PHE A 17 -7.21 -7.04 12.57
C PHE A 17 -8.17 -6.41 13.57
N TRP A 18 -8.25 -6.95 14.79
CA TRP A 18 -9.11 -6.41 15.84
C TRP A 18 -8.57 -5.07 16.35
N THR A 19 -7.28 -4.97 16.67
CA THR A 19 -6.67 -3.68 17.05
C THR A 19 -6.80 -2.64 15.93
N PHE A 20 -6.68 -3.06 14.66
CA PHE A 20 -6.88 -2.15 13.53
C PHE A 20 -8.32 -1.62 13.48
N LEU A 21 -9.32 -2.47 13.71
CA LEU A 21 -10.73 -2.07 13.76
C LEU A 21 -11.04 -1.20 14.98
N GLU A 22 -10.47 -1.49 16.14
CA GLU A 22 -10.62 -0.66 17.35
C GLU A 22 -10.14 0.77 17.10
N HIS A 23 -8.90 0.94 16.61
CA HIS A 23 -8.37 2.28 16.32
C HIS A 23 -9.13 3.03 15.23
N ALA A 24 -9.77 2.31 14.30
CA ALA A 24 -10.63 2.94 13.32
C ALA A 24 -11.96 3.39 13.91
N TYR A 25 -12.55 2.59 14.80
CA TYR A 25 -13.74 2.94 15.54
C TYR A 25 -13.50 4.18 16.43
N GLU A 26 -12.37 4.21 17.17
CA GLU A 26 -11.96 5.36 17.99
C GLU A 26 -11.82 6.67 17.20
N LYS A 27 -11.51 6.58 15.91
CA LYS A 27 -11.32 7.74 15.02
C LYS A 27 -12.53 8.03 14.13
N ASP A 28 -13.66 7.34 14.34
CA ASP A 28 -14.88 7.43 13.52
C ASP A 28 -14.60 7.21 12.01
N LEU A 29 -13.72 6.26 11.69
CA LEU A 29 -13.35 5.94 10.32
C LEU A 29 -14.15 4.75 9.79
N LYS A 30 -14.79 4.96 8.64
CA LYS A 30 -15.53 3.90 7.93
C LYS A 30 -14.59 3.11 7.04
N LEU A 31 -13.99 2.07 7.62
CA LEU A 31 -13.13 1.16 6.88
C LEU A 31 -13.93 0.18 6.03
N ASP A 32 -13.26 -0.28 4.97
CA ASP A 32 -13.69 -1.41 4.16
C ASP A 32 -12.48 -2.26 3.76
N LEU A 33 -12.74 -3.40 3.13
CA LEU A 33 -11.70 -4.34 2.71
C LEU A 33 -10.63 -3.70 1.80
N GLY A 34 -10.99 -2.64 1.05
CA GLY A 34 -10.05 -1.93 0.20
C GLY A 34 -8.93 -1.24 0.99
N HIS A 35 -9.20 -0.79 2.22
CA HIS A 35 -8.18 -0.22 3.10
C HIS A 35 -7.10 -1.25 3.44
N PHE A 36 -7.56 -2.44 3.86
CA PHE A 36 -6.69 -3.56 4.19
C PHE A 36 -5.87 -4.02 2.99
N ILE A 37 -6.50 -4.16 1.82
CA ILE A 37 -5.81 -4.56 0.59
C ILE A 37 -4.70 -3.56 0.24
N ILE A 38 -4.99 -2.26 0.25
CA ILE A 38 -4.00 -1.20 -0.04
C ILE A 38 -2.83 -1.28 0.94
N LEU A 39 -3.12 -1.41 2.24
CA LEU A 39 -2.10 -1.49 3.28
C LEU A 39 -1.19 -2.71 3.12
N CYS A 40 -1.77 -3.89 2.87
CA CYS A 40 -1.01 -5.12 2.61
C CYS A 40 -0.08 -4.97 1.39
N ILE A 41 -0.56 -4.35 0.31
CA ILE A 41 0.26 -4.10 -0.88
C ILE A 41 1.42 -3.15 -0.57
N LEU A 42 1.15 -2.05 0.17
CA LEU A 42 2.20 -1.11 0.57
C LEU A 42 3.31 -1.79 1.38
N LEU A 43 2.93 -2.63 2.35
CA LEU A 43 3.86 -3.40 3.17
C LEU A 43 4.69 -4.39 2.33
N GLU A 44 4.03 -5.16 1.47
CA GLU A 44 4.70 -6.21 0.70
C GLU A 44 5.64 -5.64 -0.38
N VAL A 45 5.23 -4.57 -1.05
CA VAL A 45 6.10 -3.89 -2.02
C VAL A 45 7.31 -3.27 -1.33
N ASN A 46 7.16 -2.69 -0.13
CA ASN A 46 8.30 -2.19 0.64
C ASN A 46 9.28 -3.31 0.99
N LYS A 47 8.78 -4.46 1.46
CA LYS A 47 9.59 -5.64 1.79
C LYS A 47 10.29 -6.21 0.56
N THR A 48 9.56 -6.33 -0.55
CA THR A 48 10.10 -6.80 -1.83
C THR A 48 11.17 -5.84 -2.35
N TYR A 49 10.93 -4.53 -2.26
CA TYR A 49 11.88 -3.53 -2.70
C TYR A 49 13.17 -3.56 -1.88
N ALA A 50 13.08 -3.70 -0.55
CA ALA A 50 14.25 -3.85 0.31
C ALA A 50 15.12 -5.05 -0.10
N LYS A 51 14.51 -6.22 -0.31
CA LYS A 51 15.24 -7.42 -0.80
C LYS A 51 15.89 -7.21 -2.15
N LEU A 52 15.17 -6.58 -3.10
CA LEU A 52 15.73 -6.27 -4.42
C LEU A 52 16.89 -5.26 -4.33
N ILE A 53 16.85 -4.32 -3.38
CA ILE A 53 17.95 -3.39 -3.13
C ILE A 53 19.20 -4.16 -2.67
N GLU A 54 19.04 -5.09 -1.74
CA GLU A 54 20.14 -5.93 -1.24
C GLU A 54 20.76 -6.78 -2.37
N GLU A 55 19.94 -7.34 -3.25
CA GLU A 55 20.39 -8.24 -4.32
C GLU A 55 20.96 -7.52 -5.56
N PHE A 56 20.34 -6.41 -5.97
CA PHE A 56 20.61 -5.78 -7.27
C PHE A 56 21.04 -4.32 -7.19
N GLY A 57 21.01 -3.72 -6.01
CA GLY A 57 21.21 -2.30 -5.80
C GLY A 57 19.98 -1.45 -6.17
N LYS A 58 19.88 -0.28 -5.53
CA LYS A 58 18.70 0.61 -5.57
C LYS A 58 18.21 0.96 -6.97
N LYS A 59 19.12 1.29 -7.89
CA LYS A 59 18.76 1.72 -9.25
C LYS A 59 18.09 0.59 -10.04
N LYS A 60 18.63 -0.63 -9.96
CA LYS A 60 18.10 -1.80 -10.67
C LYS A 60 16.82 -2.30 -10.03
N ALA A 61 16.75 -2.36 -8.69
CA ALA A 61 15.55 -2.69 -7.93
C ALA A 61 14.35 -1.78 -8.30
N ARG A 62 14.57 -0.46 -8.34
CA ARG A 62 13.55 0.51 -8.73
C ARG A 62 13.05 0.24 -10.16
N LYS A 63 13.97 0.01 -11.09
CA LYS A 63 13.64 -0.23 -12.50
C LYS A 63 12.82 -1.50 -12.69
N ILE A 64 13.13 -2.59 -11.97
CA ILE A 64 12.35 -3.83 -11.98
C ILE A 64 10.89 -3.57 -11.57
N LEU A 65 10.66 -2.84 -10.48
CA LEU A 65 9.31 -2.54 -9.98
C LEU A 65 8.57 -1.52 -10.86
N GLU A 66 9.29 -0.59 -11.49
CA GLU A 66 8.76 0.35 -12.47
C GLU A 66 8.30 -0.37 -13.75
N GLU A 67 9.11 -1.29 -14.29
CA GLU A 67 8.78 -2.09 -15.49
C GLU A 67 7.57 -3.02 -15.27
N LYS A 68 7.38 -3.51 -14.03
CA LYS A 68 6.19 -4.26 -13.64
C LYS A 68 4.94 -3.37 -13.43
N GLY A 69 5.07 -2.06 -13.58
CA GLY A 69 4.00 -1.09 -13.35
C GLY A 69 3.59 -0.92 -11.89
N ILE A 70 4.39 -1.44 -10.95
CA ILE A 70 4.17 -1.31 -9.50
C ILE A 70 4.55 0.11 -9.08
N PHE A 71 5.75 0.55 -9.44
CA PHE A 71 6.19 1.92 -9.20
C PHE A 71 5.75 2.87 -10.30
N SER A 72 5.46 4.11 -9.91
CA SER A 72 5.22 5.20 -10.85
C SER A 72 6.53 5.63 -11.51
N LYS A 73 6.44 6.04 -12.78
CA LYS A 73 7.58 6.36 -13.64
C LYS A 73 8.61 7.24 -12.93
N ASN A 74 9.88 6.86 -13.06
CA ASN A 74 11.03 7.55 -12.48
C ASN A 74 10.98 7.74 -10.95
N SER A 75 10.28 6.88 -10.19
CA SER A 75 10.19 7.02 -8.74
C SER A 75 10.07 5.67 -8.02
N ASP A 76 10.16 5.69 -6.69
CA ASP A 76 9.94 4.53 -5.80
C ASP A 76 8.60 4.61 -5.07
N TYR A 77 7.62 5.30 -5.67
CA TYR A 77 6.24 5.38 -5.18
C TYR A 77 5.40 4.35 -5.89
N ILE A 78 4.58 3.60 -5.15
CA ILE A 78 3.59 2.70 -5.72
C ILE A 78 2.54 3.51 -6.49
N SER A 79 2.28 3.10 -7.71
CA SER A 79 1.34 3.74 -8.61
C SER A 79 -0.10 3.64 -8.07
N GLY A 80 -0.83 4.75 -8.06
CA GLY A 80 -2.26 4.75 -7.77
C GLY A 80 -3.07 3.91 -8.76
N GLU A 81 -2.64 3.84 -10.03
CA GLU A 81 -3.23 2.96 -11.04
C GLU A 81 -2.97 1.47 -10.74
N TYR A 82 -1.83 1.14 -10.13
CA TYR A 82 -1.56 -0.22 -9.66
C TYR A 82 -2.49 -0.59 -8.51
N LEU A 83 -2.58 0.25 -7.47
CA LEU A 83 -3.44 0.01 -6.31
C LEU A 83 -4.92 -0.10 -6.67
N LYS A 84 -5.39 0.73 -7.61
CA LYS A 84 -6.78 0.74 -8.08
C LYS A 84 -7.23 -0.65 -8.57
N LYS A 85 -6.35 -1.40 -9.24
CA LYS A 85 -6.64 -2.75 -9.78
C LYS A 85 -6.97 -3.77 -8.70
N TYR A 86 -6.49 -3.59 -7.46
CA TYR A 86 -6.66 -4.56 -6.38
C TYR A 86 -7.89 -4.29 -5.51
N ILE A 87 -8.43 -3.08 -5.54
CA ILE A 87 -9.63 -2.73 -4.77
C ILE A 87 -10.93 -2.84 -5.58
N ASN A 88 -10.86 -3.34 -6.83
CA ASN A 88 -12.01 -3.49 -7.74
C ASN A 88 -12.88 -2.21 -7.84
N ARG A 89 -12.24 -1.04 -7.93
CA ARG A 89 -12.94 0.25 -8.10
C ARG A 89 -12.43 0.96 -9.35
N GLU A 90 -13.34 1.61 -10.06
CA GLU A 90 -13.03 2.35 -11.29
C GLU A 90 -12.31 3.69 -11.04
N SER A 91 -12.41 4.24 -9.82
CA SER A 91 -11.89 5.57 -9.50
C SER A 91 -10.61 5.54 -8.69
N ARG A 92 -9.61 6.32 -9.12
CA ARG A 92 -8.42 6.65 -8.32
C ARG A 92 -8.76 7.41 -7.03
N GLY A 93 -9.86 8.17 -7.02
CA GLY A 93 -10.34 8.84 -5.82
C GLY A 93 -10.64 7.85 -4.68
N ALA A 94 -11.02 6.62 -5.03
CA ALA A 94 -11.23 5.54 -4.07
C ALA A 94 -9.91 5.12 -3.37
N VAL A 95 -8.79 5.10 -4.10
CA VAL A 95 -7.46 4.86 -3.52
C VAL A 95 -7.08 6.02 -2.61
N HIS A 96 -7.25 7.26 -3.08
CA HIS A 96 -6.86 8.44 -2.31
C HIS A 96 -7.61 8.57 -0.98
N SER A 97 -8.93 8.34 -0.98
CA SER A 97 -9.73 8.35 0.25
C SER A 97 -9.21 7.35 1.27
N ARG A 98 -8.97 6.10 0.86
CA ARG A 98 -8.47 5.04 1.74
C ARG A 98 -7.08 5.35 2.27
N ILE A 99 -6.22 5.94 1.45
CA ILE A 99 -4.91 6.42 1.90
C ILE A 99 -5.06 7.54 2.94
N LYS A 100 -6.03 8.44 2.78
CA LYS A 100 -6.32 9.49 3.78
C LYS A 100 -6.77 8.86 5.10
N ASP A 101 -7.65 7.86 5.04
CA ASP A 101 -8.14 7.16 6.24
C ASP A 101 -7.01 6.38 6.93
N LEU A 102 -6.14 5.72 6.17
CA LEU A 102 -4.91 5.09 6.68
C LEU A 102 -3.96 6.10 7.32
N LYS A 103 -3.81 7.31 6.76
CA LYS A 103 -3.03 8.38 7.41
C LYS A 103 -3.65 8.81 8.73
N SER A 104 -4.97 8.93 8.79
CA SER A 104 -5.70 9.25 10.03
C SER A 104 -5.46 8.20 11.11
N LEU A 105 -5.30 6.93 10.74
CA LEU A 105 -4.89 5.84 11.63
C LEU A 105 -3.43 5.92 12.12
N GLY A 106 -2.62 6.83 11.57
CA GLY A 106 -1.23 7.04 11.99
C GLY A 106 -0.19 6.35 11.10
N PHE A 107 -0.60 5.79 9.95
CA PHE A 107 0.35 5.31 8.95
C PHE A 107 1.01 6.50 8.24
N GLU A 108 2.33 6.54 8.26
CA GLU A 108 3.09 7.58 7.59
C GLU A 108 3.22 7.24 6.10
N ILE A 109 2.26 7.71 5.31
CA ILE A 109 2.23 7.47 3.86
C ILE A 109 2.52 8.78 3.13
N HIS A 110 3.63 8.84 2.40
CA HIS A 110 3.91 9.99 1.55
C HIS A 110 3.15 9.88 0.22
N THR A 111 2.58 11.00 -0.23
CA THR A 111 1.81 11.07 -1.47
C THR A 111 2.53 11.97 -2.47
N LYS A 112 2.92 11.41 -3.60
CA LYS A 112 3.50 12.17 -4.71
C LYS A 112 2.37 12.88 -5.48
N PRO A 113 2.42 14.22 -5.61
CA PRO A 113 1.43 14.97 -6.39
C PRO A 113 1.52 14.65 -7.89
N GLY A 114 0.39 14.69 -8.58
CA GLY A 114 0.28 14.47 -10.03
C GLY A 114 -0.90 13.60 -10.44
N PHE A 115 -1.20 13.58 -11.74
CA PHE A 115 -2.40 12.94 -12.32
C PHE A 115 -2.56 11.45 -11.97
N LEU A 116 -1.46 10.72 -11.79
CA LEU A 116 -1.47 9.27 -11.54
C LEU A 116 -1.42 8.89 -10.05
N GLY A 117 -1.03 9.83 -9.16
CA GLY A 117 -0.83 9.60 -7.73
C GLY A 117 0.24 8.54 -7.42
N GLY A 118 1.20 8.87 -6.55
CA GLY A 118 2.17 7.89 -6.04
C GLY A 118 2.07 7.77 -4.54
N TYR A 119 2.17 6.56 -3.99
CA TYR A 119 2.09 6.31 -2.55
C TYR A 119 3.32 5.55 -2.06
N LYS A 120 3.88 5.99 -0.94
CA LYS A 120 5.02 5.34 -0.31
C LYS A 120 4.80 5.27 1.19
N LEU A 121 4.73 4.07 1.73
CA LEU A 121 4.67 3.86 3.18
C LEU A 121 6.08 4.04 3.75
N LEU A 122 6.22 4.96 4.69
CA LEU A 122 7.48 5.28 5.37
C LEU A 122 7.55 4.60 6.74
N LYS A 123 6.45 4.64 7.49
CA LYS A 123 6.36 4.12 8.84
C LYS A 123 4.96 3.61 9.15
N THR A 124 4.88 2.53 9.93
CA THR A 124 3.62 2.06 10.54
C THR A 124 3.51 2.58 11.98
N PRO A 125 2.29 2.82 12.49
CA PRO A 125 2.12 3.27 13.86
C PRO A 125 2.53 2.18 14.86
N GLU A 126 2.88 2.57 16.09
CA GLU A 126 3.46 1.64 17.10
C GLU A 126 2.52 0.52 17.53
N TRP A 127 1.20 0.81 17.51
CA TRP A 127 0.15 -0.17 17.79
C TRP A 127 0.03 -1.22 16.69
N PHE A 128 0.51 -0.95 15.48
CA PHE A 128 0.45 -1.85 14.34
C PHE A 128 1.71 -2.70 14.26
N LYS A 129 1.71 -3.84 14.96
CA LYS A 129 2.83 -4.79 15.02
C LYS A 129 2.65 -5.98 14.08
#